data_AF-A0ABD2XD98-F1
#
_entry.id   AF-A0ABD2XD98-F1
#
_cell.length_a   1.000
_cell.length_b   1.000
_cell.length_c   1.000
_cell.angle_alpha   90.00
_cell.angle_beta   90.00
_cell.angle_gamma   90.00
#
_symmetry.space_group_name_H-M   'P 1'
#
loop_
_entity.id
_entity.type
_entity.pdbx_description
1 polymer ?
#
loop_
_entity_poly.entity_id
_entity_poly.type
_entity_poly.pdbx_seq_one_letter_code
_entity_poly.pdbx_strand_id
1 'polypeptide(L)'
;MLFERYKRDGRFENDRLFGVLNYFSTQASSFAAQRLGIDPNSVNVPIVGGGCPKTAVPLFSLTTPAATFSPEELYRLRNAMKRADEKVAAEKCGEGASSSTTTEPYSWPMCAGFAAAKFCVSLCKAMKDEAGVVECAFVRSCLIPGLNYCGAPLRLGPNGIQRHLGLPKVSADECRQLEEAIPLIRRDIKVGERWDTEKFRARSALNSRVAALFSITKATTRRNEALLRSQSRALATTRETQESFK
;
A
#
# COMPACT_ATOMS: atom_id res chain seq x y z
N MET A 1 -5.99 2.01 -5.69
CA MET A 1 -4.59 1.51 -5.54
C MET A 1 -3.65 2.68 -5.79
N LEU A 2 -2.57 2.85 -5.01
CA LEU A 2 -1.67 4.02 -5.16
C LEU A 2 -1.03 4.11 -6.54
N PHE A 3 -0.73 2.95 -7.13
CA PHE A 3 -0.24 2.81 -8.50
C PHE A 3 -1.12 3.54 -9.53
N GLU A 4 -2.43 3.25 -9.54
CA GLU A 4 -3.39 3.85 -10.49
C GLU A 4 -3.48 5.37 -10.33
N ARG A 5 -3.32 5.87 -9.10
CA ARG A 5 -3.31 7.30 -8.82
C ARG A 5 -2.07 7.97 -9.43
N TYR A 6 -0.88 7.42 -9.22
CA TYR A 6 0.34 7.98 -9.81
C TYR A 6 0.36 7.89 -11.35
N LYS A 7 -0.23 6.84 -11.92
CA LYS A 7 -0.43 6.71 -13.36
C LYS A 7 -1.29 7.86 -13.92
N ARG A 8 -2.34 8.27 -13.21
CA ARG A 8 -3.21 9.38 -13.62
C ARG A 8 -2.56 10.74 -13.46
N ASP A 9 -1.78 10.92 -12.40
CA ASP A 9 -1.07 12.18 -12.12
C ASP A 9 0.16 12.37 -13.03
N GLY A 10 0.49 11.40 -13.89
CA GLY A 10 1.64 11.45 -14.80
C GLY A 10 3.00 11.33 -14.10
N ARG A 11 3.03 11.05 -12.79
CA ARG A 11 4.25 10.95 -11.97
C ARG A 11 4.67 9.50 -11.75
N PHE A 12 4.47 8.69 -12.76
CA PHE A 12 4.51 7.25 -12.60
C PHE A 12 5.92 6.68 -12.84
N GLU A 13 6.51 6.10 -11.79
CA GLU A 13 7.77 5.38 -11.84
C GLU A 13 7.55 3.93 -11.36
N ASN A 14 7.65 2.95 -12.27
CA ASN A 14 7.44 1.53 -11.96
C ASN A 14 8.37 1.05 -10.82
N ASP A 15 9.61 1.53 -10.83
CA ASP A 15 10.70 0.97 -10.04
C ASP A 15 10.83 1.60 -8.65
N ARG A 16 9.96 2.55 -8.30
CA ARG A 16 10.02 3.30 -7.03
C ARG A 16 8.78 3.16 -6.15
N LEU A 17 7.85 2.29 -6.53
CA LEU A 17 6.66 2.00 -5.74
C LEU A 17 6.75 0.60 -5.12
N PHE A 18 6.82 0.55 -3.79
CA PHE A 18 7.00 -0.69 -3.04
C PHE A 18 5.83 -0.92 -2.08
N GLY A 19 5.25 -2.12 -2.10
CA GLY A 19 4.45 -2.64 -1.00
C GLY A 19 5.35 -3.38 -0.02
N VAL A 20 5.44 -2.89 1.22
CA VAL A 20 6.31 -3.46 2.24
C VAL A 20 5.76 -4.82 2.71
N LEU A 21 6.54 -5.89 2.50
CA LEU A 21 6.20 -7.26 2.93
C LEU A 21 7.00 -7.73 4.16
N ASN A 22 7.95 -6.91 4.62
CA ASN A 22 8.87 -7.21 5.71
C ASN A 22 8.18 -7.57 7.03
N TYR A 23 6.92 -7.20 7.22
CA TYR A 23 6.13 -7.61 8.37
C TYR A 23 6.05 -9.15 8.46
N PHE A 24 5.61 -9.79 7.37
CA PHE A 24 5.50 -11.25 7.30
C PHE A 24 6.86 -11.94 7.35
N SER A 25 7.90 -11.33 6.74
CA SER A 25 9.26 -11.86 6.79
C SER A 25 9.83 -11.82 8.21
N THR A 26 9.65 -10.72 8.93
CA THR A 26 10.09 -10.58 10.33
C THR A 26 9.36 -11.59 11.21
N GLN A 27 8.05 -11.73 11.04
CA GLN A 27 7.25 -12.69 11.80
C GLN A 27 7.69 -14.14 11.53
N ALA A 28 7.83 -14.53 10.26
CA ALA A 28 8.31 -15.86 9.89
C ALA A 28 9.73 -16.14 10.41
N SER A 29 10.62 -15.14 10.35
CA SER A 29 12.00 -15.25 10.84
C SER A 29 12.04 -15.42 12.36
N SER A 30 11.21 -14.70 13.12
CA SER A 30 11.11 -14.87 14.57
C SER A 30 10.63 -16.27 14.97
N PHE A 31 9.59 -16.79 14.31
CA PHE A 31 9.09 -18.15 14.59
C PHE A 31 10.10 -19.23 14.19
N ALA A 32 10.76 -19.07 13.04
CA ALA A 32 11.83 -19.98 12.62
C ALA A 32 13.01 -19.96 13.60
N ALA A 33 13.43 -18.76 14.04
CA ALA A 33 14.51 -18.60 15.00
C ALA A 33 14.18 -19.23 16.36
N GLN A 34 12.96 -19.05 16.86
CA GLN A 34 12.50 -19.69 18.10
C GLN A 34 12.57 -21.21 18.01
N ARG A 35 12.19 -21.79 16.85
CA ARG A 35 12.28 -23.25 16.63
C ARG A 35 13.72 -23.74 16.56
N LEU A 36 14.61 -22.97 15.96
CA LEU A 36 16.02 -23.29 15.77
C LEU A 36 16.89 -22.97 17.00
N GLY A 37 16.39 -22.18 17.95
CA GLY A 37 17.14 -21.77 19.13
C GLY A 37 18.26 -20.77 18.82
N ILE A 38 18.12 -19.97 17.75
CA ILE A 38 19.11 -18.98 17.31
C ILE A 38 18.53 -17.56 17.39
N ASP A 39 19.40 -16.56 17.29
CA ASP A 39 18.97 -15.16 17.34
C ASP A 39 18.08 -14.80 16.14
N PRO A 40 16.89 -14.19 16.35
CA PRO A 40 15.97 -13.83 15.27
C PRO A 40 16.55 -12.85 14.25
N ASN A 41 17.56 -12.05 14.59
CA ASN A 41 18.19 -11.15 13.60
C ASN A 41 19.14 -11.89 12.66
N SER A 42 19.60 -13.08 13.05
CA SER A 42 20.42 -13.96 12.20
C SER A 42 19.59 -14.78 11.21
N VAL A 43 18.26 -14.79 11.37
CA VAL A 43 17.33 -15.55 10.53
C VAL A 43 16.63 -14.66 9.54
N ASN A 44 16.55 -15.10 8.29
CA ASN A 44 15.77 -14.46 7.25
C ASN A 44 14.96 -15.49 6.48
N VAL A 45 13.64 -15.33 6.50
CA VAL A 45 12.70 -16.12 5.71
C VAL A 45 12.11 -15.23 4.60
N PRO A 46 12.39 -15.53 3.31
CA PRO A 46 11.83 -14.76 2.22
C PRO A 46 10.33 -15.02 2.07
N ILE A 47 9.58 -13.97 1.69
CA ILE A 47 8.13 -14.03 1.46
C ILE A 47 7.85 -13.78 -0.01
N VAL A 48 6.93 -14.56 -0.58
CA VAL A 48 6.40 -14.37 -1.94
C VAL A 48 4.88 -14.31 -1.96
N GLY A 49 4.29 -13.86 -3.06
CA GLY A 49 2.84 -13.81 -3.24
C GLY A 49 2.24 -12.44 -2.95
N GLY A 50 1.44 -12.32 -1.89
CA GLY A 50 0.69 -11.11 -1.53
C GLY A 50 1.10 -10.50 -0.19
N GLY A 51 0.35 -9.46 0.23
CA GLY A 51 0.56 -8.73 1.48
C GLY A 51 -0.51 -8.96 2.55
N CYS A 52 -1.20 -10.11 2.51
CA CYS A 52 -2.23 -10.49 3.48
C CYS A 52 -1.88 -11.86 4.08
N PRO A 53 -2.34 -12.20 5.30
CA PRO A 53 -2.05 -13.48 5.95
C PRO A 53 -2.40 -14.72 5.12
N LYS A 54 -3.42 -14.63 4.25
CA LYS A 54 -3.86 -15.71 3.35
C LYS A 54 -3.10 -15.76 2.02
N THR A 55 -2.36 -14.71 1.68
CA THR A 55 -1.70 -14.56 0.37
C THR A 55 -0.19 -14.43 0.46
N ALA A 56 0.35 -14.11 1.63
CA ALA A 56 1.76 -14.10 1.93
C ALA A 56 2.24 -15.54 2.16
N VAL A 57 3.12 -16.02 1.29
CA VAL A 57 3.68 -17.38 1.36
C VAL A 57 5.11 -17.30 1.88
N PRO A 58 5.37 -17.72 3.13
CA PRO A 58 6.72 -17.81 3.66
C PRO A 58 7.46 -19.01 3.07
N LEU A 59 8.65 -18.75 2.53
CA LEU A 59 9.51 -19.76 1.92
C LEU A 59 10.52 -20.29 2.94
N PHE A 60 10.05 -21.18 3.82
CA PHE A 60 10.90 -21.81 4.83
C PHE A 60 11.99 -22.70 4.22
N SER A 61 11.77 -23.21 3.01
CA SER A 61 12.79 -23.96 2.26
C SER A 61 14.04 -23.13 1.90
N LEU A 62 13.92 -21.79 1.93
CA LEU A 62 14.98 -20.84 1.59
C LEU A 62 15.38 -19.98 2.79
N THR A 63 15.16 -20.50 3.99
CA THR A 63 15.59 -19.82 5.22
C THR A 63 17.10 -19.65 5.21
N THR A 64 17.57 -18.48 5.64
CA THR A 64 18.99 -18.21 5.90
C THR A 64 19.17 -17.98 7.40
N PRO A 65 20.02 -18.74 8.13
CA PRO A 65 20.82 -19.88 7.67
C PRO A 65 19.96 -21.05 7.18
N ALA A 66 20.55 -21.90 6.33
CA ALA A 66 19.85 -23.05 5.76
C ALA A 66 19.36 -23.97 6.89
N ALA A 67 18.04 -24.15 6.95
CA ALA A 67 17.38 -24.98 7.95
C ALA A 67 16.39 -25.91 7.25
N THR A 68 16.30 -27.14 7.75
CA THR A 68 15.30 -28.11 7.28
C THR A 68 14.24 -28.25 8.35
N PHE A 69 12.98 -28.09 7.95
CA PHE A 69 11.83 -28.25 8.82
C PHE A 69 11.02 -29.46 8.38
N SER A 70 10.47 -30.21 9.34
CA SER A 70 9.54 -31.29 9.03
C SER A 70 8.20 -30.71 8.50
N PRO A 71 7.41 -31.47 7.74
CA PRO A 71 6.10 -31.02 7.28
C PRO A 71 5.16 -30.60 8.44
N GLU A 72 5.26 -31.29 9.58
CA GLU A 72 4.48 -30.96 10.77
C GLU A 72 4.93 -29.62 11.39
N GLU A 73 6.23 -29.35 11.41
CA GLU A 73 6.78 -28.09 11.89
C GLU A 73 6.39 -26.92 11.01
N LEU A 74 6.48 -27.09 9.68
CA LEU A 74 6.03 -26.10 8.71
C LEU A 74 4.54 -25.76 8.92
N TYR A 75 3.71 -26.77 9.15
CA TYR A 75 2.29 -26.57 9.46
C TYR A 75 2.09 -25.79 10.76
N ARG A 76 2.82 -26.12 11.83
CA ARG A 76 2.76 -25.41 13.11
C ARG A 76 3.22 -23.95 12.98
N LEU A 77 4.34 -23.69 12.31
CA LEU A 77 4.89 -22.35 12.08
C LEU A 77 3.89 -21.47 11.31
N ARG A 78 3.31 -22.00 10.23
CA ARG A 78 2.31 -21.26 9.44
C ARG A 78 1.04 -20.98 10.22
N ASN A 79 0.57 -21.94 11.02
CA ASN A 79 -0.60 -21.73 11.86
C ASN A 79 -0.32 -20.73 12.98
N ALA A 80 0.89 -20.70 13.54
CA ALA A 80 1.29 -19.69 14.51
C ALA A 80 1.25 -18.28 13.89
N MET A 81 1.77 -18.11 12.67
CA MET A 81 1.67 -16.85 11.91
C MET A 81 0.21 -16.41 11.69
N LYS A 82 -0.63 -17.31 11.16
CA LYS A 82 -2.06 -17.02 10.92
C LYS A 82 -2.79 -16.61 12.20
N ARG A 83 -2.57 -17.34 13.30
CA ARG A 83 -3.19 -17.03 14.60
C ARG A 83 -2.70 -15.70 15.17
N ALA A 84 -1.42 -15.37 14.99
CA ALA A 84 -0.90 -14.07 15.39
C ALA A 84 -1.63 -12.94 14.66
N ASP A 85 -1.86 -13.09 13.35
CA ASP A 85 -2.59 -12.09 12.57
C ASP A 85 -4.09 -12.02 12.93
N GLU A 86 -4.72 -13.15 13.27
CA GLU A 86 -6.11 -13.18 13.75
C GLU A 86 -6.29 -12.47 15.09
N LYS A 87 -5.36 -12.66 16.04
CA LYS A 87 -5.37 -11.95 17.33
C LYS A 87 -5.29 -10.43 17.12
N VAL A 88 -4.41 -10.00 16.23
CA VAL A 88 -4.26 -8.59 15.88
C VAL A 88 -5.51 -8.03 15.22
N ALA A 89 -6.16 -8.81 14.34
CA ALA A 89 -7.40 -8.38 13.71
C ALA A 89 -8.52 -8.21 14.75
N ALA A 90 -8.62 -9.14 15.71
CA ALA A 90 -9.57 -9.05 16.81
C ALA A 90 -9.32 -7.80 17.69
N GLU A 91 -8.06 -7.52 18.03
CA GLU A 91 -7.67 -6.32 18.79
C GLU A 91 -8.03 -5.01 18.06
N LYS A 92 -7.83 -4.97 16.73
CA LYS A 92 -8.16 -3.79 15.90
C LYS A 92 -9.66 -3.55 15.75
N CYS A 93 -10.46 -4.61 15.70
CA CYS A 93 -11.91 -4.52 15.52
C CYS A 93 -12.67 -4.25 16.83
N GLY A 94 -12.00 -4.21 17.98
CA GLY A 94 -12.62 -3.87 19.26
C GLY A 94 -13.62 -4.90 19.82
N GLU A 95 -13.71 -6.09 19.22
CA GLU A 95 -14.69 -7.13 19.58
C GLU A 95 -14.23 -8.04 20.76
N GLY A 96 -13.26 -7.63 21.55
CA GLY A 96 -12.76 -8.50 22.62
C GLY A 96 -11.75 -7.88 23.58
N ALA A 97 -12.02 -6.67 24.08
CA ALA A 97 -11.34 -6.18 25.28
C ALA A 97 -11.96 -6.84 26.53
N SER A 98 -11.77 -8.15 26.69
CA SER A 98 -12.00 -8.84 27.96
C SER A 98 -10.87 -9.83 28.19
N SER A 99 -10.02 -9.47 29.14
CA SER A 99 -9.16 -10.34 29.94
C SER A 99 -8.36 -11.42 29.19
N SER A 100 -7.11 -11.11 28.84
CA SER A 100 -6.01 -11.91 29.39
C SER A 100 -4.73 -11.08 29.38
N THR A 101 -4.37 -10.64 30.58
CA THR A 101 -3.00 -10.44 31.00
C THR A 101 -2.21 -11.69 30.66
N THR A 102 -1.60 -11.73 29.48
CA THR A 102 -0.45 -12.59 29.22
C THR A 102 0.53 -11.78 28.41
N THR A 103 1.57 -11.37 29.12
CA THR A 103 2.89 -10.97 28.67
C THR A 103 3.29 -11.67 27.37
N GLU A 104 2.93 -11.11 26.20
CA GLU A 104 3.48 -11.52 24.91
C GLU A 104 4.10 -10.28 24.24
N PRO A 105 5.38 -10.28 23.83
CA PRO A 105 6.20 -9.07 23.81
C PRO A 105 5.99 -8.11 22.62
N TYR A 106 4.92 -8.24 21.84
CA TYR A 106 4.88 -7.63 20.51
C TYR A 106 3.50 -7.05 20.17
N SER A 107 3.32 -5.78 20.48
CA SER A 107 2.21 -4.99 19.92
C SER A 107 2.34 -4.92 18.39
N TRP A 108 1.31 -5.33 17.64
CA TRP A 108 1.28 -5.24 16.16
C TRP A 108 1.87 -3.96 15.56
N PRO A 109 1.48 -2.74 16.01
CA PRO A 109 2.03 -1.50 15.46
C PRO A 109 3.56 -1.41 15.61
N MET A 110 4.13 -1.98 16.67
CA MET A 110 5.57 -1.97 16.89
C MET A 110 6.28 -2.89 15.89
N CYS A 111 5.76 -4.10 15.64
CA CYS A 111 6.31 -5.00 14.62
C CYS A 111 6.18 -4.42 13.22
N ALA A 112 5.03 -3.83 12.89
CA ALA A 112 4.82 -3.17 11.60
C ALA A 112 5.78 -1.98 11.42
N GLY A 113 5.94 -1.15 12.47
CA GLY A 113 6.88 -0.03 12.47
C GLY A 113 8.34 -0.48 12.31
N PHE A 114 8.75 -1.53 13.03
CA PHE A 114 10.08 -2.11 12.90
C PHE A 114 10.32 -2.68 11.49
N ALA A 115 9.36 -3.42 10.94
CA ALA A 115 9.45 -3.97 9.59
C ALA A 115 9.56 -2.88 8.52
N ALA A 116 8.78 -1.80 8.66
CA ALA A 116 8.86 -0.64 7.78
C ALA A 116 10.22 0.06 7.92
N ALA A 117 10.71 0.26 9.15
CA ALA A 117 12.02 0.85 9.39
C ALA A 117 13.15 0.01 8.78
N LYS A 118 13.11 -1.33 8.93
CA LYS A 118 14.07 -2.25 8.31
C LYS A 118 14.10 -2.08 6.79
N PHE A 119 12.92 -2.04 6.15
CA PHE A 119 12.83 -1.81 4.70
C PHE A 119 13.37 -0.44 4.29
N CYS A 120 13.07 0.62 5.03
CA CYS A 120 13.60 1.96 4.78
C CYS A 120 15.13 2.00 4.91
N VAL A 121 15.71 1.32 5.90
CA VAL A 121 17.17 1.21 6.05
C VAL A 121 17.78 0.51 4.85
N SER A 122 17.19 -0.58 4.38
CA SER A 122 17.63 -1.28 3.17
C SER A 122 17.55 -0.37 1.93
N LEU A 123 16.49 0.43 1.78
CA LEU A 123 16.42 1.45 0.73
C LEU A 123 17.53 2.49 0.84
N CYS A 124 17.80 3.02 2.05
CA CYS A 124 18.89 3.97 2.25
C CYS A 124 20.26 3.39 1.90
N LYS A 125 20.50 2.11 2.19
CA LYS A 125 21.72 1.40 1.78
C LYS A 125 21.82 1.27 0.27
N ALA A 126 20.73 0.87 -0.38
CA ALA A 126 20.65 0.78 -1.84
C ALA A 126 20.85 2.15 -2.52
N MET A 127 20.36 3.24 -1.92
CA MET A 127 20.59 4.61 -2.38
C MET A 127 22.07 5.05 -2.30
N LYS A 128 22.83 4.48 -1.36
CA LYS A 128 24.27 4.69 -1.23
C LYS A 128 25.10 3.78 -2.15
N ASP A 129 24.45 3.09 -3.09
CA ASP A 129 25.07 2.12 -4.00
C ASP A 129 25.75 0.95 -3.29
N GLU A 130 25.25 0.57 -2.11
CA GLU A 130 25.69 -0.66 -1.41
C GLU A 130 25.30 -1.88 -2.25
N ALA A 131 26.28 -2.69 -2.62
CA ALA A 131 26.05 -3.84 -3.48
C ALA A 131 25.32 -4.95 -2.73
N GLY A 132 24.35 -5.60 -3.41
CA GLY A 132 23.74 -6.83 -2.91
C GLY A 132 22.57 -6.63 -1.93
N VAL A 133 22.01 -5.42 -1.82
CA VAL A 133 20.79 -5.21 -1.03
C VAL A 133 19.60 -5.92 -1.71
N VAL A 134 19.08 -6.95 -1.05
CA VAL A 134 17.94 -7.74 -1.52
C VAL A 134 16.83 -7.69 -0.48
N GLU A 135 15.63 -7.33 -0.91
CA GLU A 135 14.43 -7.27 -0.07
C GLU A 135 13.22 -7.85 -0.81
N CYS A 136 12.28 -8.41 -0.06
CA CYS A 136 10.99 -8.84 -0.61
C CYS A 136 9.99 -7.68 -0.56
N ALA A 137 9.44 -7.29 -1.71
CA ALA A 137 8.39 -6.28 -1.78
C ALA A 137 7.30 -6.66 -2.78
N PHE A 138 6.08 -6.22 -2.51
CA PHE A 138 4.95 -6.33 -3.41
C PHE A 138 5.03 -5.22 -4.45
N VAL A 139 5.38 -5.59 -5.67
CA VAL A 139 5.64 -4.64 -6.76
C VAL A 139 4.90 -5.07 -8.01
N ARG A 140 4.77 -4.13 -8.96
CA ARG A 140 4.29 -4.48 -10.30
C ARG A 140 5.29 -5.44 -10.92
N SER A 141 4.81 -6.60 -11.34
CA SER A 141 5.65 -7.61 -11.96
C SER A 141 4.81 -8.56 -12.82
N CYS A 142 5.45 -9.16 -13.81
CA CYS A 142 4.84 -10.18 -14.68
C CYS A 142 5.38 -11.58 -14.36
N LEU A 143 5.85 -11.81 -13.13
CA LEU A 143 6.49 -13.06 -12.71
C LEU A 143 5.53 -14.25 -12.74
N ILE A 144 4.27 -14.02 -12.36
CA ILE A 144 3.24 -15.05 -12.33
C ILE A 144 2.21 -14.74 -13.42
N PRO A 145 1.95 -15.67 -14.36
CA PRO A 145 0.93 -15.47 -15.38
C PRO A 145 -0.43 -15.12 -14.78
N GLY A 146 -1.01 -14.01 -15.25
CA GLY A 146 -2.33 -13.55 -14.79
C GLY A 146 -2.33 -12.77 -13.48
N LEU A 147 -1.16 -12.35 -12.98
CA LEU A 147 -1.01 -11.34 -11.93
C LEU A 147 -0.16 -10.17 -12.44
N ASN A 148 -0.65 -8.94 -12.23
CA ASN A 148 0.08 -7.71 -12.56
C ASN A 148 0.98 -7.23 -11.42
N TYR A 149 0.75 -7.75 -10.21
CA TYR A 149 1.50 -7.40 -9.02
C TYR A 149 1.78 -8.66 -8.22
N CYS A 150 2.99 -8.77 -7.71
CA CYS A 150 3.41 -9.93 -6.92
C CYS A 150 4.55 -9.53 -5.98
N GLY A 151 4.56 -10.16 -4.81
CA GLY A 151 5.65 -10.15 -3.86
C GLY A 151 6.73 -11.13 -4.29
N ALA A 152 7.94 -10.62 -4.48
CA ALA A 152 9.10 -11.44 -4.80
C ALA A 152 10.38 -10.77 -4.26
N PRO A 153 11.50 -11.50 -4.16
CA PRO A 153 12.80 -10.92 -3.87
C PRO A 153 13.26 -9.98 -5.00
N LEU A 154 13.70 -8.78 -4.62
CA LEU A 154 14.16 -7.74 -5.52
C LEU A 154 15.54 -7.27 -5.09
N ARG A 155 16.42 -7.06 -6.06
CA ARG A 155 17.66 -6.34 -5.83
C ARG A 155 17.39 -4.85 -5.94
N LEU A 156 17.71 -4.13 -4.87
CA LEU A 156 17.57 -2.68 -4.79
C LEU A 156 18.85 -2.00 -5.27
N GLY A 157 18.71 -0.77 -5.78
CA GLY A 157 19.82 0.08 -6.17
C GLY A 157 19.46 1.57 -6.03
N PRO A 158 20.32 2.48 -6.52
CA PRO A 158 20.18 3.91 -6.28
C PRO A 158 18.92 4.53 -6.88
N ASN A 159 18.38 3.89 -7.94
CA ASN A 159 17.17 4.34 -8.63
C ASN A 159 15.90 3.56 -8.26
N GLY A 160 15.93 2.73 -7.21
CA GLY A 160 14.81 1.88 -6.79
C GLY A 160 15.08 0.41 -7.10
N ILE A 161 14.16 -0.26 -7.80
CA ILE A 161 14.35 -1.66 -8.22
C ILE A 161 15.44 -1.73 -9.29
N GLN A 162 16.55 -2.42 -8.99
CA GLN A 162 17.62 -2.66 -9.96
C GLN A 162 17.36 -3.95 -10.76
N ARG A 163 16.85 -5.00 -10.11
CA ARG A 163 16.57 -6.28 -10.76
C ARG A 163 15.51 -7.09 -10.01
N HIS A 164 14.56 -7.67 -10.75
CA HIS A 164 13.69 -8.73 -10.24
C HIS A 164 14.45 -10.06 -10.22
N LEU A 165 14.56 -10.69 -9.04
CA LEU A 165 15.27 -11.97 -8.91
C LEU A 165 14.41 -13.18 -9.32
N GLY A 166 13.11 -12.94 -9.56
CA GLY A 166 12.16 -13.97 -9.94
C GLY A 166 11.65 -14.78 -8.76
N LEU A 167 10.86 -15.81 -9.07
CA LEU A 167 10.47 -16.79 -8.06
C LEU A 167 11.65 -17.74 -7.84
N PRO A 168 12.14 -17.87 -6.59
CA PRO A 168 13.20 -18.82 -6.30
C PRO A 168 12.69 -20.25 -6.43
N LYS A 169 13.60 -21.24 -6.37
CA LYS A 169 13.23 -22.65 -6.41
C LYS A 169 12.49 -23.02 -5.12
N VAL A 170 11.17 -23.12 -5.21
CA VAL A 170 10.28 -23.44 -4.08
C VAL A 170 9.94 -24.93 -4.02
N SER A 171 9.54 -25.39 -2.84
CA SER A 171 9.06 -26.76 -2.62
C SER A 171 7.64 -26.98 -3.19
N ALA A 172 7.24 -28.23 -3.40
CA ALA A 172 5.92 -28.57 -3.94
C ALA A 172 4.75 -28.05 -3.06
N ASP A 173 4.97 -28.01 -1.74
CA ASP A 173 3.99 -27.51 -0.78
C ASP A 173 3.89 -25.96 -0.79
N GLU A 174 5.01 -25.26 -1.00
CA GLU A 174 5.02 -23.80 -1.21
C GLU A 174 4.43 -23.42 -2.58
N CYS A 175 4.65 -24.23 -3.63
CA CYS A 175 3.97 -24.07 -4.92
C CYS A 175 2.44 -24.11 -4.74
N ARG A 176 1.92 -25.13 -4.04
CA ARG A 176 0.48 -25.28 -3.82
C ARG A 176 -0.11 -24.07 -3.08
N GLN A 177 0.57 -23.58 -2.05
CA GLN A 177 0.15 -22.37 -1.33
C GLN A 177 0.14 -21.12 -2.22
N LEU A 178 1.14 -20.98 -3.09
CA LEU A 178 1.19 -19.88 -4.04
C LEU A 178 0.04 -19.99 -5.05
N GLU A 179 -0.26 -21.19 -5.56
CA GLU A 179 -1.38 -21.45 -6.46
C GLU A 179 -2.74 -21.09 -5.83
N GLU A 180 -2.94 -21.43 -4.55
CA GLU A 180 -4.13 -21.04 -3.78
C GLU A 180 -4.21 -19.52 -3.54
N ALA A 181 -3.06 -18.85 -3.39
CA ALA A 181 -2.98 -17.41 -3.17
C ALA A 181 -3.26 -16.60 -4.45
N ILE A 182 -2.88 -17.09 -5.64
CA ILE A 182 -3.05 -16.38 -6.92
C ILE A 182 -4.48 -15.86 -7.15
N PRO A 183 -5.56 -16.66 -7.05
CA PRO A 183 -6.92 -16.16 -7.29
C PRO A 183 -7.34 -15.08 -6.28
N LEU A 184 -6.90 -15.19 -5.03
CA LEU A 184 -7.17 -14.20 -3.98
C LEU A 184 -6.45 -12.88 -4.28
N ILE A 185 -5.15 -12.94 -4.60
CA ILE A 185 -4.35 -11.76 -4.99
C ILE A 185 -4.98 -11.08 -6.21
N ARG A 186 -5.39 -11.86 -7.23
CA ARG A 186 -6.05 -11.34 -8.42
C ARG A 186 -7.34 -10.60 -8.09
N ARG A 187 -8.16 -11.16 -7.18
CA ARG A 187 -9.39 -10.52 -6.72
C ARG A 187 -9.11 -9.19 -6.03
N ASP A 188 -8.14 -9.18 -5.12
CA ASP A 188 -7.82 -8.00 -4.32
C ASP A 188 -7.18 -6.88 -5.17
N ILE A 189 -6.35 -7.23 -6.16
CA ILE A 189 -5.85 -6.28 -7.17
C ILE A 189 -7.02 -5.63 -7.93
N LYS A 190 -7.96 -6.42 -8.44
CA LYS A 190 -9.13 -5.90 -9.17
C LYS A 190 -9.97 -4.96 -8.32
N VAL A 191 -10.17 -5.29 -7.03
CA VAL A 191 -10.85 -4.39 -6.09
C VAL A 191 -10.08 -3.07 -5.96
N GLY A 192 -8.76 -3.14 -5.82
CA GLY A 192 -7.89 -1.97 -5.70
C GLY A 192 -7.89 -1.06 -6.94
N GLU A 193 -7.92 -1.63 -8.14
CA GLU A 193 -7.99 -0.92 -9.43
C GLU A 193 -9.37 -0.28 -9.64
N ARG A 194 -10.44 -1.04 -9.32
CA ARG A 194 -11.83 -0.56 -9.44
C ARG A 194 -12.10 0.61 -8.50
N TRP A 195 -11.68 0.51 -7.24
CA TRP A 195 -11.90 1.53 -6.22
C TRP A 195 -11.34 2.90 -6.63
N ASP A 196 -10.15 2.91 -7.25
CA ASP A 196 -9.54 4.16 -7.69
C ASP A 196 -10.34 4.79 -8.84
N THR A 197 -10.84 3.97 -9.76
CA THR A 197 -11.67 4.41 -10.89
C THR A 197 -12.99 5.01 -10.44
N GLU A 198 -13.67 4.38 -9.48
CA GLU A 198 -14.94 4.87 -8.95
C GLU A 198 -14.78 6.17 -8.15
N LYS A 199 -13.81 6.25 -7.24
CA LYS A 199 -13.55 7.49 -6.49
C LYS A 199 -13.09 8.63 -7.38
N PHE A 200 -12.30 8.36 -8.42
CA PHE A 200 -11.92 9.37 -9.39
C PHE A 200 -13.13 9.91 -10.16
N ARG A 201 -14.02 9.04 -10.66
CA ARG A 201 -15.27 9.48 -11.30
C ARG A 201 -16.13 10.33 -10.37
N ALA A 202 -16.28 9.92 -9.12
CA ALA A 202 -17.03 10.68 -8.12
C ALA A 202 -16.41 12.06 -7.85
N ARG A 203 -15.08 12.14 -7.68
CA ARG A 203 -14.36 13.42 -7.51
C ARG A 203 -14.42 14.30 -8.76
N SER A 204 -14.27 13.73 -9.94
CA SER A 204 -14.37 14.47 -11.20
C SER A 204 -15.76 15.06 -11.38
N ALA A 205 -16.82 14.28 -11.11
CA ALA A 205 -18.19 14.76 -11.17
C ALA A 205 -18.45 15.88 -10.15
N LEU A 206 -17.92 15.75 -8.93
CA LEU A 206 -18.00 16.81 -7.92
C LEU A 206 -17.28 18.08 -8.37
N ASN A 207 -16.05 17.96 -8.88
CA ASN A 207 -15.25 19.09 -9.35
C ASN A 207 -15.93 19.83 -10.51
N SER A 208 -16.54 19.11 -11.46
CA SER A 208 -17.31 19.72 -12.55
C SER A 208 -18.54 20.49 -12.03
N ARG A 209 -19.24 19.95 -11.02
CA ARG A 209 -20.39 20.64 -10.40
C ARG A 209 -19.97 21.89 -9.64
N VAL A 210 -18.86 21.82 -8.91
CA VAL A 210 -18.30 22.98 -8.21
C VAL A 210 -17.85 24.05 -9.20
N ALA A 211 -17.16 23.67 -10.29
CA ALA A 211 -16.77 24.60 -11.34
C ALA A 211 -17.98 25.29 -12.01
N ALA A 212 -19.05 24.53 -12.27
CA ALA A 212 -20.30 25.08 -12.79
C ALA A 212 -20.93 26.08 -11.81
N LEU A 213 -21.01 25.76 -10.51
CA LEU A 213 -21.48 26.69 -9.47
C LEU A 213 -20.65 27.97 -9.43
N PHE A 214 -19.32 27.88 -9.43
CA PHE A 214 -18.44 29.05 -9.49
C PHE A 214 -18.69 29.92 -10.73
N SER A 215 -18.93 29.30 -11.89
CA SER A 215 -19.24 30.03 -13.12
C SER A 215 -20.58 30.78 -13.03
N ILE A 216 -21.61 30.16 -12.44
CA ILE A 216 -22.92 30.77 -12.19
C ILE A 216 -22.76 31.95 -11.22
N THR A 217 -22.10 31.75 -10.08
CA THR A 217 -21.87 32.82 -9.10
C THR A 217 -21.15 34.00 -9.74
N LYS A 218 -20.10 33.75 -10.52
CA LYS A 218 -19.35 34.79 -11.23
C LYS A 218 -20.20 35.54 -12.26
N ALA A 219 -21.09 34.84 -12.97
CA ALA A 219 -22.04 35.46 -13.90
C ALA A 219 -23.07 36.34 -13.17
N THR A 220 -23.61 35.86 -12.05
CA THR A 220 -24.57 36.61 -11.22
C THR A 220 -23.93 37.86 -10.62
N THR A 221 -22.70 37.77 -10.10
CA THR A 221 -21.96 38.94 -9.60
C THR A 221 -21.77 40.00 -10.69
N ARG A 222 -21.33 39.59 -11.89
CA ARG A 222 -21.19 40.52 -13.03
C ARG A 222 -22.50 41.19 -13.43
N ARG A 223 -23.61 40.43 -13.41
CA ARG A 223 -24.94 40.96 -13.72
C ARG A 223 -25.39 41.99 -12.68
N ASN A 224 -25.16 41.72 -11.40
CA ASN A 224 -25.50 42.65 -10.32
C ASN A 224 -24.65 43.92 -10.37
N GLU A 225 -23.35 43.82 -10.65
CA GLU A 225 -22.48 44.99 -10.85
C GLU A 225 -22.93 45.85 -12.04
N ALA A 226 -23.36 45.24 -13.15
CA ALA A 226 -23.88 45.97 -14.31
C ALA A 226 -25.20 46.70 -13.99
N LEU A 227 -26.11 46.05 -13.25
CA LEU A 227 -27.36 46.65 -12.77
C LEU A 227 -27.09 47.86 -11.87
N LEU A 228 -26.20 47.73 -10.88
CA LEU A 228 -25.81 48.84 -10.01
C LEU A 228 -25.24 50.01 -10.81
N ARG A 229 -24.34 49.76 -11.77
CA ARG A 229 -23.80 50.80 -12.65
C ARG A 229 -24.88 51.50 -13.48
N SER A 230 -25.87 50.76 -13.97
CA SER A 230 -26.98 51.35 -14.73
C SER A 230 -27.87 52.24 -13.86
N GLN A 231 -28.17 51.82 -12.62
CA GLN A 231 -28.93 52.62 -11.66
C GLN A 231 -28.18 53.89 -11.25
N SER A 232 -26.88 53.79 -10.97
CA SER A 232 -26.05 54.97 -10.65
C SER A 232 -26.00 55.98 -11.80
N ARG A 233 -25.94 55.51 -13.06
CA ARG A 233 -26.00 56.39 -14.24
C ARG A 233 -27.35 57.06 -14.40
N ALA A 234 -28.45 56.32 -14.21
CA ALA A 234 -29.81 56.85 -14.30
C ALA A 234 -30.07 57.94 -13.23
N LEU A 235 -29.53 57.75 -12.02
CA LEU A 235 -29.59 58.73 -10.92
C LEU A 235 -28.74 59.99 -11.20
N ALA A 236 -27.58 59.84 -11.85
CA ALA A 236 -26.74 60.97 -12.25
C ALA A 236 -27.43 61.84 -13.31
N THR A 237 -28.02 61.21 -14.34
CA THR A 237 -28.76 61.93 -15.40
C THR A 237 -30.00 62.65 -14.88
N THR A 238 -30.70 62.08 -13.89
CA THR A 238 -31.87 62.75 -13.28
C THR A 238 -31.46 63.97 -12.44
N ARG A 239 -30.29 63.93 -11.80
CA ARG A 239 -29.71 65.08 -11.10
C ARG A 239 -29.32 66.22 -12.05
N GLU A 240 -28.66 65.89 -13.16
CA GLU A 240 -28.28 66.89 -14.19
C GLU A 240 -29.51 67.56 -14.82
N THR A 241 -30.59 66.81 -15.08
CA THR A 241 -31.85 67.40 -15.59
C THR A 241 -32.56 68.30 -14.58
N GLN A 242 -32.39 68.08 -13.27
CA GLN A 242 -32.95 68.96 -12.24
C GLN A 242 -32.13 70.23 -12.01
N GLU A 243 -30.81 70.18 -12.19
CA GLU A 243 -29.95 71.37 -12.13
C GLU A 243 -30.05 72.26 -13.37
N SER A 244 -30.40 71.69 -14.53
CA SER A 244 -30.62 72.42 -15.79
C SER A 244 -31.93 73.23 -15.83
N PHE A 245 -32.81 73.05 -14.84
CA PHE A 245 -34.14 73.67 -14.76
C PHE A 245 -34.24 74.79 -13.69
N LYS A 246 -33.10 75.18 -13.09
CA LYS A 246 -32.97 76.36 -12.23
C LYS A 246 -32.19 77.45 -12.95
#